data_AF-A0A0D3C3E5-F1
#
_entry.id   AF-A0A0D3C3E5-F1
#
_cell.length_a   1.000
_cell.length_b   1.000
_cell.length_c   1.000
_cell.angle_alpha   90.00
_cell.angle_beta   90.00
_cell.angle_gamma   90.00
#
_symmetry.space_group_name_H-M   'P 1'
#
loop_
_entity.id
_entity.type
_entity.pdbx_description
1 polymer ?
#
loop_
_entity_poly.entity_id
_entity_poly.type
_entity_poly.pdbx_seq_one_letter_code
_entity_poly.pdbx_strand_id
1 'polypeptide(L)'
;MKEETSPQEAGIVFLSQELIAALLACSFFCLFPEVGRRLKHLQGINFDELFWSLYTRQCMKQESKIRCIVHYFERVCQCMPRGFVSFERKVLPLEYNPTYVSYPEAEYWAKSTTPLCSVQVHSTGVIEDQPGETLEVEFADEYFGGLTLRHGCLQEEIRFMMNPELIAGMLFLPRMDKNEAIEIVGAERFTLYTGFGSSFQFAGDYLNNKELERYMRRRTRVVAIDAIPRPGRRQYKPDGLLREVNKAFTGYLHQCKHQAGTLPSSASGSQVVECSERLCIDHEEKKIGVATGNWGCGVFGGDPEVKIMLQWLTISQSGRPFMSYYTFGLQALQKVNQVCKK
;
A
#
# COMPACT_ATOMS: atom_id res chain seq x y z
N MET A 1 11.49 -15.16 -23.47
CA MET A 1 12.04 -13.80 -23.40
C MET A 1 12.31 -13.51 -21.94
N LYS A 2 13.54 -13.18 -21.56
CA LYS A 2 13.78 -12.61 -20.23
C LYS A 2 13.09 -11.25 -20.24
N GLU A 3 12.11 -11.02 -19.35
CA GLU A 3 11.66 -9.65 -19.07
C GLU A 3 12.90 -8.87 -18.63
N GLU A 4 13.28 -7.83 -19.37
CA GLU A 4 14.26 -6.87 -18.88
C GLU A 4 13.64 -6.17 -17.68
N THR A 5 14.11 -6.52 -16.49
CA THR A 5 13.79 -5.81 -15.25
C THR A 5 14.29 -4.38 -15.39
N SER A 6 13.40 -3.40 -15.22
CA SER A 6 13.78 -2.00 -15.15
C SER A 6 14.75 -1.77 -13.98
N PRO A 7 15.64 -0.76 -14.04
CA PRO A 7 16.47 -0.42 -12.90
C PRO A 7 15.60 -0.13 -11.67
N GLN A 8 15.86 -0.84 -10.57
CA GLN A 8 15.12 -0.69 -9.32
C GLN A 8 15.78 0.40 -8.47
N GLU A 9 15.17 1.58 -8.43
CA GLU A 9 15.67 2.71 -7.64
C GLU A 9 14.77 2.95 -6.43
N ALA A 10 15.33 2.74 -5.24
CA ALA A 10 14.69 3.14 -4.00
C ALA A 10 14.73 4.67 -3.84
N GLY A 11 13.64 5.27 -3.39
CA GLY A 11 13.59 6.71 -3.18
C GLY A 11 12.26 7.19 -2.61
N ILE A 12 12.21 8.45 -2.19
CA ILE A 12 11.01 9.12 -1.69
C ILE A 12 10.80 10.44 -2.41
N VAL A 13 9.58 10.68 -2.88
CA VAL A 13 9.16 11.93 -3.54
C VAL A 13 8.13 12.61 -2.65
N PHE A 14 8.34 13.90 -2.34
CA PHE A 14 7.36 14.73 -1.63
C PHE A 14 6.67 15.64 -2.63
N LEU A 15 5.34 15.60 -2.64
CA LEU A 15 4.51 16.50 -3.44
C LEU A 15 3.61 17.29 -2.49
N SER A 16 3.48 18.61 -2.71
CA SER A 16 2.43 19.37 -2.02
C SER A 16 1.06 18.90 -2.51
N GLN A 17 0.04 18.95 -1.65
CA GLN A 17 -1.33 18.63 -2.06
C GLN A 17 -1.82 19.58 -3.17
N GLU A 18 -1.34 20.83 -3.19
CA GLU A 18 -1.60 21.78 -4.28
C GLU A 18 -1.04 21.30 -5.63
N LEU A 19 0.20 20.82 -5.67
CA LEU A 19 0.79 20.26 -6.89
C LEU A 19 0.03 19.02 -7.34
N ILE A 20 -0.36 18.15 -6.40
CA ILE A 20 -1.19 16.97 -6.69
C ILE A 20 -2.52 17.39 -7.31
N ALA A 21 -3.22 18.39 -6.75
CA ALA A 21 -4.46 18.90 -7.32
C ALA A 21 -4.29 19.41 -8.76
N ALA A 22 -3.20 20.15 -9.03
CA ALA A 22 -2.89 20.62 -10.38
C ALA A 22 -2.61 19.46 -11.35
N LEU A 23 -1.83 18.46 -10.93
CA LEU A 23 -1.53 17.28 -11.73
C LEU A 23 -2.80 16.47 -12.04
N LEU A 24 -3.66 16.25 -11.05
CA LEU A 24 -4.93 15.55 -11.26
C LEU A 24 -5.88 16.35 -12.15
N ALA A 25 -5.87 17.68 -12.09
CA ALA A 25 -6.64 18.50 -13.03
C ALA A 25 -6.16 18.28 -14.48
N CYS A 26 -4.84 18.20 -14.71
CA CYS A 26 -4.30 17.84 -16.02
C CYS A 26 -4.74 16.42 -16.46
N SER A 27 -4.73 15.44 -15.55
CA SER A 27 -5.25 14.10 -15.81
C SER A 27 -6.74 14.09 -16.17
N PHE A 28 -7.54 14.87 -15.45
CA PHE A 28 -8.98 14.99 -15.68
C PHE A 28 -9.27 15.54 -17.09
N PHE A 29 -8.53 16.56 -17.51
CA PHE A 29 -8.61 17.12 -18.87
C PHE A 29 -7.82 16.33 -19.92
N CYS A 30 -7.25 15.19 -19.54
CA CYS A 30 -6.52 14.29 -20.42
C CYS A 30 -5.33 14.95 -21.13
N LEU A 31 -4.57 15.79 -20.41
CA LEU A 31 -3.49 16.62 -20.96
C LEU A 31 -2.12 15.94 -20.96
N PHE A 32 -1.96 14.78 -20.32
CA PHE A 32 -0.67 14.10 -20.31
C PHE A 32 -0.43 13.30 -21.59
N PRO A 33 0.79 13.29 -22.14
CA PRO A 33 1.15 12.40 -23.23
C PRO A 33 1.19 10.95 -22.73
N GLU A 34 0.40 10.09 -23.36
CA GLU A 34 0.32 8.65 -23.02
C GLU A 34 1.33 7.79 -23.81
N VAL A 35 1.89 8.34 -24.89
CA VAL A 35 2.84 7.63 -25.76
C VAL A 35 4.08 7.22 -24.96
N GLY A 36 4.41 5.93 -25.00
CA GLY A 36 5.60 5.38 -24.37
C GLY A 36 5.51 5.14 -22.85
N ARG A 37 4.40 5.50 -22.18
CA ARG A 37 4.23 5.22 -20.74
C ARG A 37 4.28 3.72 -20.43
N ARG A 38 3.61 2.90 -21.24
CA ARG A 38 3.64 1.43 -21.11
C ARG A 38 5.04 0.83 -21.27
N LEU A 39 5.88 1.42 -22.14
CA LEU A 39 7.28 1.00 -22.32
C LEU A 39 8.12 1.28 -21.08
N LYS A 40 7.69 2.25 -20.25
CA LYS A 40 8.29 2.57 -18.95
C LYS A 40 7.60 1.86 -17.79
N HIS A 41 6.77 0.86 -18.07
CA HIS A 41 5.98 0.13 -17.08
C HIS A 41 5.08 1.03 -16.21
N LEU A 42 4.61 2.15 -16.75
CA LEU A 42 3.67 3.07 -16.09
C LEU A 42 2.24 2.84 -16.58
N GLN A 43 1.29 3.02 -15.66
CA GLN A 43 -0.15 3.02 -15.97
C GLN A 43 -0.57 4.27 -16.74
N GLY A 44 -1.73 4.17 -17.40
CA GLY A 44 -2.41 5.34 -17.95
C GLY A 44 -2.83 6.28 -16.83
N ILE A 45 -2.73 7.59 -17.08
CA ILE A 45 -2.93 8.62 -16.06
C ILE A 45 -4.05 9.60 -16.40
N ASN A 46 -4.44 9.69 -17.66
CA ASN A 46 -5.60 10.44 -18.10
C ASN A 46 -6.90 9.72 -17.74
N PHE A 47 -7.99 10.49 -17.60
CA PHE A 47 -9.28 9.98 -17.10
C PHE A 47 -10.23 9.53 -18.24
N ASP A 48 -9.73 9.48 -19.47
CA ASP A 48 -10.49 9.11 -20.66
C ASP A 48 -11.12 7.70 -20.53
N GLU A 49 -10.37 6.71 -20.03
CA GLU A 49 -10.91 5.36 -19.79
C GLU A 49 -11.95 5.33 -18.65
N LEU A 50 -11.82 6.21 -17.66
CA LEU A 50 -12.78 6.35 -16.55
C LEU A 50 -14.12 6.88 -17.09
N PHE A 51 -14.08 7.90 -17.95
CA PHE A 51 -15.26 8.47 -18.60
C PHE A 51 -15.88 7.52 -19.63
N TRP A 52 -15.05 6.87 -20.44
CA TRP A 52 -15.49 5.86 -21.41
C TRP A 52 -16.23 4.70 -20.74
N SER A 53 -15.75 4.25 -19.57
CA SER A 53 -16.38 3.19 -18.80
C SER A 53 -17.78 3.58 -18.30
N LEU A 54 -18.03 4.87 -18.03
CA LEU A 54 -19.37 5.36 -17.66
C LEU A 54 -20.32 5.27 -18.85
N TYR A 55 -19.89 5.77 -20.00
CA TYR A 55 -20.69 5.79 -21.23
C TYR A 55 -21.11 4.37 -21.67
N THR A 56 -20.17 3.43 -21.62
CA THR A 56 -20.39 2.06 -22.13
C THR A 56 -21.12 1.13 -21.18
N ARG A 57 -20.98 1.30 -19.86
CA ARG A 57 -21.52 0.35 -18.87
C ARG A 57 -22.71 0.89 -18.08
N GLN A 58 -22.89 2.21 -18.02
CA GLN A 58 -23.95 2.90 -17.27
C GLN A 58 -24.26 2.24 -15.91
N CYS A 59 -23.23 2.07 -15.08
CA CYS A 59 -23.36 1.37 -13.81
C CYS A 59 -23.06 2.30 -12.63
N MET A 60 -23.84 2.14 -11.56
CA MET A 60 -23.82 2.98 -10.34
C MET A 60 -22.43 3.14 -9.74
N LYS A 61 -21.61 2.07 -9.73
CA LYS A 61 -20.24 2.14 -9.24
C LYS A 61 -19.39 3.14 -10.03
N GLN A 62 -19.56 3.21 -11.35
CA GLN A 62 -18.75 4.07 -12.21
C GLN A 62 -19.14 5.54 -12.06
N GLU A 63 -20.45 5.80 -11.94
CA GLU A 63 -20.95 7.13 -11.58
C GLU A 63 -20.39 7.56 -10.22
N SER A 64 -20.40 6.67 -9.24
CA SER A 64 -19.88 6.94 -7.90
C SER A 64 -18.39 7.24 -7.89
N LYS A 65 -17.58 6.53 -8.68
CA LYS A 65 -16.16 6.86 -8.86
C LYS A 65 -15.96 8.29 -9.36
N ILE A 66 -16.70 8.67 -10.40
CA ILE A 66 -16.62 10.03 -10.96
C ILE A 66 -17.11 11.07 -9.93
N ARG A 67 -18.16 10.77 -9.15
CA ARG A 67 -18.60 11.64 -8.05
C ARG A 67 -17.51 11.85 -7.00
N CYS A 68 -16.73 10.82 -6.63
CA CYS A 68 -15.61 10.97 -5.70
C CYS A 68 -14.55 11.94 -6.25
N ILE A 69 -14.20 11.83 -7.53
CA ILE A 69 -13.24 12.72 -8.21
C ILE A 69 -13.75 14.16 -8.27
N VAL A 70 -15.01 14.36 -8.68
CA VAL A 70 -15.62 15.69 -8.75
C VAL A 70 -15.67 16.32 -7.37
N HIS A 71 -16.07 15.57 -6.35
CA HIS A 71 -16.10 16.01 -4.96
C HIS A 71 -14.72 16.43 -4.45
N TYR A 72 -13.67 15.70 -4.81
CA TYR A 72 -12.29 16.10 -4.51
C TYR A 72 -11.95 17.46 -5.14
N PHE A 73 -12.27 17.67 -6.43
CA PHE A 73 -12.03 18.96 -7.08
C PHE A 73 -12.86 20.10 -6.47
N GLU A 74 -14.13 19.85 -6.11
CA GLU A 74 -14.96 20.82 -5.39
C GLU A 74 -14.28 21.24 -4.07
N ARG A 75 -13.79 20.28 -3.28
CA ARG A 75 -13.13 20.52 -2.00
C ARG A 75 -11.84 21.33 -2.16
N VAL A 76 -10.93 20.95 -3.08
CA VAL A 76 -9.64 21.64 -3.24
C VAL A 76 -9.80 23.02 -3.90
N CYS A 77 -10.83 23.23 -4.73
CA CYS A 77 -11.15 24.56 -5.29
C CYS A 77 -11.79 25.48 -4.25
N GLN A 78 -12.57 24.95 -3.29
CA GLN A 78 -13.13 25.72 -2.19
C GLN A 78 -12.07 26.09 -1.15
N CYS A 79 -11.22 25.14 -0.77
CA CYS A 79 -10.15 25.35 0.20
C CYS A 79 -8.98 24.42 -0.12
N MET A 80 -7.94 24.98 -0.77
CA MET A 80 -6.76 24.22 -1.16
C MET A 80 -6.01 23.70 0.08
N PRO A 81 -5.86 22.37 0.24
CA PRO A 81 -5.05 21.81 1.31
C PRO A 81 -3.56 22.16 1.13
N ARG A 82 -2.87 22.43 2.25
CA ARG A 82 -1.48 22.96 2.27
C ARG A 82 -0.44 21.97 2.79
N GLY A 83 -0.82 20.71 2.98
CA GLY A 83 0.08 19.66 3.42
C GLY A 83 0.88 19.06 2.27
N PHE A 84 1.58 17.97 2.60
CA PHE A 84 2.35 17.17 1.66
C PHE A 84 1.90 15.72 1.67
N VAL A 85 2.12 15.05 0.55
CA VAL A 85 2.04 13.60 0.42
C VAL A 85 3.40 13.11 -0.05
N SER A 86 3.94 12.12 0.63
CA SER A 86 5.19 11.46 0.23
C SER A 86 4.92 10.10 -0.37
N PHE A 87 5.60 9.76 -1.46
CA PHE A 87 5.56 8.48 -2.14
C PHE A 87 6.94 7.85 -2.07
N GLU A 88 7.09 6.79 -1.29
CA GLU A 88 8.33 6.04 -1.15
C GLU A 88 8.27 4.73 -1.93
N ARG A 89 9.21 4.53 -2.85
CA ARG A 89 9.50 3.22 -3.44
C ARG A 89 10.47 2.47 -2.52
N LYS A 90 9.99 1.41 -1.88
CA LYS A 90 10.79 0.47 -1.09
C LYS A 90 11.35 -0.61 -2.01
N VAL A 91 12.64 -0.90 -1.87
CA VAL A 91 13.34 -1.93 -2.64
C VAL A 91 14.24 -2.69 -1.68
N LEU A 92 14.03 -4.00 -1.56
CA LEU A 92 14.98 -4.91 -0.91
C LEU A 92 15.99 -5.40 -1.94
N PRO A 93 17.28 -5.09 -1.83
CA PRO A 93 18.27 -5.54 -2.80
C PRO A 93 18.31 -7.07 -2.88
N LEU A 94 18.29 -7.62 -4.10
CA LEU A 94 18.26 -9.06 -4.33
C LEU A 94 19.59 -9.74 -3.96
N GLU A 95 20.69 -9.02 -4.15
CA GLU A 95 22.00 -9.48 -3.73
C GLU A 95 22.20 -9.24 -2.24
N TYR A 96 22.81 -10.21 -1.57
CA TYR A 96 23.16 -10.08 -0.16
C TYR A 96 24.07 -8.87 0.04
N ASN A 97 23.74 -8.05 1.04
CA ASN A 97 24.58 -6.95 1.46
C ASN A 97 24.70 -6.95 2.99
N PRO A 98 25.92 -6.84 3.55
CA PRO A 98 26.12 -6.84 4.99
C PRO A 98 25.64 -5.56 5.71
N THR A 99 25.41 -4.45 5.02
CA THR A 99 25.09 -3.16 5.63
C THR A 99 23.59 -2.87 5.72
N TYR A 100 22.76 -3.50 4.88
CA TYR A 100 21.31 -3.31 4.88
C TYR A 100 20.55 -4.62 4.65
N VAL A 101 19.26 -4.63 4.98
CA VAL A 101 18.40 -5.80 4.81
C VAL A 101 18.20 -6.08 3.31
N SER A 102 18.74 -7.20 2.83
CA SER A 102 18.52 -7.72 1.48
C SER A 102 17.25 -8.58 1.42
N TYR A 103 16.83 -8.93 0.21
CA TYR A 103 15.70 -9.82 -0.04
C TYR A 103 15.96 -11.19 0.64
N PRO A 104 15.13 -11.62 1.61
CA PRO A 104 15.45 -12.81 2.39
C PRO A 104 15.30 -14.11 1.62
N GLU A 105 16.22 -15.04 1.83
CA GLU A 105 16.10 -16.41 1.33
C GLU A 105 15.27 -17.29 2.28
N ALA A 106 14.84 -18.47 1.81
CA ALA A 106 14.02 -19.39 2.61
C ALA A 106 14.65 -19.77 3.96
N GLU A 107 15.99 -19.89 4.01
CA GLU A 107 16.72 -20.21 5.23
C GLU A 107 16.61 -19.12 6.31
N TYR A 108 16.51 -17.85 5.92
CA TYR A 108 16.29 -16.74 6.86
C TYR A 108 14.98 -16.91 7.62
N TRP A 109 13.90 -17.23 6.90
CA TRP A 109 12.59 -17.46 7.49
C TRP A 109 12.56 -18.72 8.37
N ALA A 110 13.20 -19.81 7.91
CA ALA A 110 13.25 -21.06 8.65
C ALA A 110 14.03 -20.96 9.97
N LYS A 111 15.04 -20.08 10.05
CA LYS A 111 15.85 -19.84 11.24
C LYS A 111 15.30 -18.75 12.16
N SER A 112 14.23 -18.07 11.77
CA SER A 112 13.69 -16.98 12.57
C SER A 112 13.16 -17.48 13.92
N THR A 113 13.58 -16.82 14.99
CA THR A 113 13.07 -17.02 16.35
C THR A 113 12.26 -15.82 16.83
N THR A 114 11.87 -14.92 15.93
CA THR A 114 11.14 -13.69 16.27
C THR A 114 9.79 -14.03 16.88
N PRO A 115 9.46 -13.53 18.09
CA PRO A 115 8.14 -13.73 18.68
C PRO A 115 7.04 -13.14 17.80
N LEU A 116 5.93 -13.87 17.67
CA LEU A 116 4.74 -13.37 16.98
C LEU A 116 4.14 -12.16 17.73
N CYS A 117 3.83 -11.09 16.99
CA CYS A 117 3.17 -9.90 17.52
C CYS A 117 1.71 -10.21 17.91
N SER A 118 1.07 -9.29 18.64
CA SER A 118 -0.36 -9.42 18.96
C SER A 118 -1.23 -9.29 17.71
N VAL A 119 -2.38 -9.97 17.69
CA VAL A 119 -3.33 -9.95 16.58
C VAL A 119 -4.71 -9.60 17.09
N GLN A 120 -5.35 -8.62 16.45
CA GLN A 120 -6.74 -8.26 16.64
C GLN A 120 -7.50 -8.68 15.38
N VAL A 121 -8.51 -9.53 15.53
CA VAL A 121 -9.28 -10.05 14.39
C VAL A 121 -10.66 -9.42 14.40
N HIS A 122 -11.01 -8.76 13.30
CA HIS A 122 -12.27 -8.05 13.13
C HIS A 122 -13.10 -8.76 12.05
N SER A 123 -14.32 -9.19 12.40
CA SER A 123 -15.27 -9.75 11.43
C SER A 123 -16.02 -8.68 10.62
N THR A 124 -16.05 -7.45 11.13
CA THR A 124 -16.70 -6.28 10.54
C THR A 124 -15.76 -5.08 10.58
N GLY A 125 -16.14 -4.01 9.87
CA GLY A 125 -15.30 -2.82 9.70
C GLY A 125 -14.36 -2.92 8.50
N VAL A 126 -13.57 -1.87 8.31
CA VAL A 126 -12.68 -1.67 7.16
C VAL A 126 -11.32 -1.12 7.63
N ILE A 127 -10.29 -1.29 6.81
CA ILE A 127 -8.90 -0.96 7.13
C ILE A 127 -8.72 0.54 7.37
N GLU A 128 -9.33 1.37 6.52
CA GLU A 128 -9.25 2.83 6.53
C GLU A 128 -9.93 3.49 7.74
N ASP A 129 -10.76 2.74 8.47
CA ASP A 129 -11.43 3.17 9.69
C ASP A 129 -10.77 2.58 10.95
N GLN A 130 -9.60 1.92 10.82
CA GLN A 130 -8.85 1.41 11.96
C GLN A 130 -8.55 2.53 12.97
N PRO A 131 -8.94 2.37 14.25
CA PRO A 131 -8.61 3.33 15.27
C PRO A 131 -7.10 3.44 15.51
N GLY A 132 -6.63 4.67 15.69
CA GLY A 132 -5.21 4.98 15.88
C GLY A 132 -4.43 5.00 14.58
N GLU A 133 -3.15 5.37 14.68
CA GLU A 133 -2.26 5.34 13.52
C GLU A 133 -1.77 3.91 13.26
N THR A 134 -1.98 3.44 12.04
CA THR A 134 -1.51 2.14 11.55
C THR A 134 -0.98 2.29 10.14
N LEU A 135 -0.16 1.32 9.73
CA LEU A 135 0.16 1.11 8.32
C LEU A 135 -1.02 0.39 7.67
N GLU A 136 -1.78 1.13 6.87
CA GLU A 136 -3.00 0.66 6.21
C GLU A 136 -2.65 -0.05 4.90
N VAL A 137 -2.92 -1.34 4.81
CA VAL A 137 -2.51 -2.15 3.64
C VAL A 137 -3.47 -1.95 2.47
N GLU A 138 -2.91 -1.60 1.32
CA GLU A 138 -3.57 -1.57 0.02
C GLU A 138 -3.24 -2.86 -0.74
N PHE A 139 -4.29 -3.58 -1.15
CA PHE A 139 -4.19 -4.83 -1.88
C PHE A 139 -3.99 -4.55 -3.37
N ALA A 140 -2.80 -4.06 -3.68
CA ALA A 140 -2.44 -3.48 -4.97
C ALA A 140 -2.36 -4.50 -6.11
N ASP A 141 -2.48 -3.99 -7.33
CA ASP A 141 -1.90 -4.60 -8.52
C ASP A 141 -0.38 -4.33 -8.58
N GLU A 142 0.38 -5.14 -9.33
CA GLU A 142 1.81 -4.87 -9.55
C GLU A 142 2.03 -3.53 -10.27
N TYR A 143 1.06 -3.10 -11.08
CA TYR A 143 0.99 -1.76 -11.64
C TYR A 143 0.16 -0.85 -10.73
N PHE A 144 0.84 -0.08 -9.87
CA PHE A 144 0.24 0.81 -8.86
C PHE A 144 -0.97 1.59 -9.38
N GLY A 145 -2.08 1.51 -8.65
CA GLY A 145 -3.37 2.09 -9.01
C GLY A 145 -4.25 1.18 -9.87
N GLY A 146 -3.75 0.02 -10.32
CA GLY A 146 -4.56 -1.05 -10.93
C GLY A 146 -5.56 -0.56 -11.98
N LEU A 147 -6.85 -0.79 -11.75
CA LEU A 147 -7.93 -0.37 -12.65
C LEU A 147 -8.67 0.88 -12.13
N THR A 148 -8.02 1.70 -11.31
CA THR A 148 -8.57 2.91 -10.67
C THR A 148 -9.14 3.89 -11.67
N LEU A 149 -8.41 4.19 -12.75
CA LEU A 149 -8.89 5.11 -13.81
C LEU A 149 -9.64 4.37 -14.92
N ARG A 150 -10.14 3.17 -14.63
CA ARG A 150 -10.90 2.30 -15.55
C ARG A 150 -12.18 1.82 -14.86
N HIS A 151 -12.51 0.55 -15.02
CA HIS A 151 -13.73 -0.08 -14.52
C HIS A 151 -13.58 -0.85 -13.20
N GLY A 152 -12.37 -0.89 -12.62
CA GLY A 152 -12.09 -1.53 -11.33
C GLY A 152 -12.81 -0.83 -10.19
N CYS A 153 -13.18 -1.58 -9.15
CA CYS A 153 -13.89 -1.06 -8.00
C CYS A 153 -13.80 -2.02 -6.80
N LEU A 154 -12.62 -2.60 -6.58
CA LEU A 154 -12.32 -3.43 -5.42
C LEU A 154 -11.56 -2.59 -4.39
N GLN A 155 -10.78 -3.23 -3.51
CA GLN A 155 -10.17 -2.53 -2.38
C GLN A 155 -9.19 -1.42 -2.81
N GLU A 156 -8.26 -1.69 -3.74
CA GLU A 156 -7.32 -0.69 -4.27
C GLU A 156 -8.06 0.48 -4.93
N GLU A 157 -8.97 0.22 -5.85
CA GLU A 157 -9.66 1.30 -6.56
C GLU A 157 -10.57 2.13 -5.64
N ILE A 158 -11.26 1.50 -4.69
CA ILE A 158 -12.06 2.23 -3.70
C ILE A 158 -11.15 3.14 -2.88
N ARG A 159 -9.99 2.64 -2.44
CA ARG A 159 -9.01 3.42 -1.68
C ARG A 159 -8.57 4.67 -2.44
N PHE A 160 -8.25 4.54 -3.72
CA PHE A 160 -7.87 5.68 -4.57
C PHE A 160 -9.03 6.65 -4.82
N MET A 161 -10.28 6.19 -4.84
CA MET A 161 -11.43 7.09 -4.99
C MET A 161 -11.69 7.90 -3.72
N MET A 162 -11.56 7.30 -2.53
CA MET A 162 -11.72 8.04 -1.28
C MET A 162 -10.50 8.89 -0.91
N ASN A 163 -9.31 8.55 -1.42
CA ASN A 163 -8.07 9.31 -1.31
C ASN A 163 -7.49 9.65 -2.70
N PRO A 164 -8.10 10.57 -3.50
CA PRO A 164 -7.67 10.82 -4.89
C PRO A 164 -6.22 11.24 -5.06
N GLU A 165 -5.59 11.79 -4.02
CA GLU A 165 -4.17 12.15 -4.04
C GLU A 165 -3.24 10.96 -4.32
N LEU A 166 -3.67 9.72 -4.03
CA LEU A 166 -2.92 8.50 -4.38
C LEU A 166 -2.72 8.34 -5.89
N ILE A 167 -3.66 8.83 -6.71
CA ILE A 167 -3.59 8.77 -8.18
C ILE A 167 -2.34 9.48 -8.70
N ALA A 168 -1.84 10.51 -8.01
CA ALA A 168 -0.61 11.20 -8.42
C ALA A 168 0.60 10.27 -8.50
N GLY A 169 0.67 9.23 -7.65
CA GLY A 169 1.74 8.24 -7.71
C GLY A 169 1.79 7.47 -9.04
N MET A 170 0.64 7.27 -9.70
CA MET A 170 0.56 6.61 -11.01
C MET A 170 1.32 7.38 -12.11
N LEU A 171 1.63 8.67 -11.93
CA LEU A 171 2.41 9.45 -12.88
C LEU A 171 3.84 8.93 -13.04
N PHE A 172 4.46 8.48 -11.94
CA PHE A 172 5.91 8.28 -11.85
C PHE A 172 6.34 6.97 -11.15
N LEU A 173 5.43 6.20 -10.57
CA LEU A 173 5.73 4.90 -9.96
C LEU A 173 5.51 3.76 -10.98
N PRO A 174 6.58 3.17 -11.57
CA PRO A 174 6.44 2.03 -12.47
C PRO A 174 6.04 0.76 -11.71
N ARG A 175 5.67 -0.29 -12.47
CA ARG A 175 5.39 -1.64 -11.96
C ARG A 175 6.35 -2.06 -10.84
N MET A 176 5.81 -2.64 -9.77
CA MET A 176 6.58 -3.22 -8.67
C MET A 176 7.05 -4.63 -9.01
N ASP A 177 8.33 -4.90 -8.81
CA ASP A 177 8.88 -6.26 -8.81
C ASP A 177 8.68 -6.96 -7.46
N LYS A 178 8.98 -8.26 -7.39
CA LYS A 178 8.75 -9.11 -6.19
C LYS A 178 9.38 -8.60 -4.89
N ASN A 179 10.41 -7.76 -4.99
CA ASN A 179 11.21 -7.21 -3.89
C ASN A 179 10.94 -5.71 -3.64
N GLU A 180 9.85 -5.18 -4.22
CA GLU A 180 9.48 -3.78 -4.10
C GLU A 180 8.12 -3.61 -3.42
N ALA A 181 7.90 -2.45 -2.81
CA ALA A 181 6.62 -2.01 -2.29
C ALA A 181 6.55 -0.48 -2.37
N ILE A 182 5.35 0.09 -2.22
CA ILE A 182 5.19 1.54 -2.20
C ILE A 182 4.55 1.95 -0.88
N GLU A 183 5.16 2.88 -0.15
CA GLU A 183 4.55 3.51 1.02
C GLU A 183 4.15 4.95 0.68
N ILE A 184 2.92 5.31 1.02
CA ILE A 184 2.38 6.65 0.83
C ILE A 184 1.97 7.21 2.18
N VAL A 185 2.49 8.39 2.53
CA VAL A 185 2.16 9.08 3.78
C VAL A 185 1.62 10.46 3.47
N GLY A 186 0.50 10.82 4.10
CA GLY A 186 -0.06 12.18 4.01
C GLY A 186 -1.34 12.33 3.21
N ALA A 187 -1.76 11.29 2.47
CA ALA A 187 -2.95 11.36 1.64
C ALA A 187 -4.22 11.64 2.46
N GLU A 188 -4.99 12.63 2.05
CA GLU A 188 -6.26 13.00 2.66
C GLU A 188 -7.41 12.14 2.13
N ARG A 189 -8.31 11.73 3.03
CA ARG A 189 -9.60 11.15 2.64
C ARG A 189 -10.59 12.27 2.42
N PHE A 190 -11.26 12.28 1.28
CA PHE A 190 -12.25 13.30 0.91
C PHE A 190 -13.69 12.78 0.92
N THR A 191 -13.86 11.46 0.82
CA THR A 191 -15.17 10.87 0.54
C THR A 191 -15.55 9.77 1.54
N LEU A 192 -16.80 9.86 2.00
CA LEU A 192 -17.53 8.75 2.61
C LEU A 192 -18.10 7.86 1.50
N TYR A 193 -18.10 6.56 1.71
CA TYR A 193 -18.65 5.62 0.73
C TYR A 193 -19.43 4.50 1.42
N THR A 194 -20.27 3.82 0.65
CA THR A 194 -20.88 2.54 1.05
C THR A 194 -20.74 1.51 -0.06
N GLY A 195 -20.98 0.24 0.27
CA GLY A 195 -20.89 -0.86 -0.68
C GLY A 195 -19.47 -1.24 -1.09
N PHE A 196 -19.35 -2.21 -1.98
CA PHE A 196 -18.08 -2.76 -2.46
C PHE A 196 -18.27 -3.39 -3.84
N GLY A 197 -17.29 -3.30 -4.74
CA GLY A 197 -17.42 -3.91 -6.06
C GLY A 197 -18.52 -3.25 -6.89
N SER A 198 -19.56 -4.02 -7.23
CA SER A 198 -20.70 -3.53 -8.01
C SER A 198 -21.63 -2.60 -7.24
N SER A 199 -21.66 -2.69 -5.90
CA SER A 199 -22.54 -1.89 -5.05
C SER A 199 -21.90 -0.61 -4.50
N PHE A 200 -20.64 -0.32 -4.87
CA PHE A 200 -19.91 0.86 -4.43
C PHE A 200 -20.68 2.15 -4.75
N GLN A 201 -20.84 3.00 -3.74
CA GLN A 201 -21.58 4.25 -3.81
C GLN A 201 -20.87 5.38 -3.08
N PHE A 202 -20.81 6.54 -3.73
CA PHE A 202 -20.47 7.80 -3.08
C PHE A 202 -21.51 8.11 -2.02
N ALA A 203 -21.09 8.37 -0.78
CA ALA A 203 -21.96 8.60 0.36
C ALA A 203 -21.79 9.98 1.01
N GLY A 204 -21.03 10.88 0.39
CA GLY A 204 -20.90 12.27 0.82
C GLY A 204 -19.49 12.66 1.22
N ASP A 205 -19.41 13.82 1.86
CA ASP A 205 -18.15 14.44 2.28
C ASP A 205 -17.53 13.72 3.49
N TYR A 206 -16.21 13.57 3.47
CA TYR A 206 -15.44 13.17 4.65
C TYR A 206 -14.59 14.34 5.12
N LEU A 207 -14.81 14.77 6.36
CA LEU A 207 -13.99 15.78 7.03
C LEU A 207 -12.84 15.07 7.75
N ASN A 208 -11.68 15.02 7.09
CA ASN A 208 -10.51 14.37 7.66
C ASN A 208 -9.91 15.18 8.82
N ASN A 209 -10.11 14.67 10.03
CA ASN A 209 -9.62 15.25 11.28
C ASN A 209 -8.30 14.63 11.76
N LYS A 210 -7.66 13.74 10.98
CA LYS A 210 -6.34 13.20 11.33
C LYS A 210 -5.32 14.33 11.43
N GLU A 211 -4.53 14.30 12.51
CA GLU A 211 -3.48 15.27 12.78
C GLU A 211 -2.42 15.31 11.68
N LEU A 212 -1.75 16.45 11.58
CA LEU A 212 -0.53 16.58 10.78
C LEU A 212 0.67 16.12 11.62
N GLU A 213 1.55 15.36 10.99
CA GLU A 213 2.84 14.97 11.55
C GLU A 213 3.98 15.83 11.00
N ARG A 214 5.22 15.35 11.17
CA ARG A 214 6.42 15.99 10.61
C ARG A 214 6.26 16.18 9.10
N TYR A 215 6.85 17.25 8.58
CA TYR A 215 6.76 17.61 7.16
C TYR A 215 5.35 17.95 6.66
N MET A 216 4.41 18.27 7.56
CA MET A 216 3.04 18.69 7.21
C MET A 216 2.27 17.63 6.40
N ARG A 217 2.57 16.35 6.64
CA ARG A 217 1.81 15.22 6.10
C ARG A 217 0.72 14.83 7.08
N ARG A 218 -0.46 14.43 6.61
CA ARG A 218 -1.47 13.81 7.48
C ARG A 218 -0.98 12.44 7.98
N ARG A 219 -1.39 12.05 9.19
CA ARG A 219 -1.16 10.70 9.77
C ARG A 219 -2.00 9.59 9.11
N THR A 220 -1.99 9.55 7.78
CA THR A 220 -2.51 8.47 6.96
C THR A 220 -1.32 7.80 6.32
N ARG A 221 -1.07 6.52 6.63
CA ARG A 221 0.03 5.73 6.07
C ARG A 221 -0.54 4.55 5.31
N VAL A 222 -0.31 4.50 4.01
CA VAL A 222 -0.76 3.44 3.11
C VAL A 222 0.44 2.66 2.62
N VAL A 223 0.36 1.34 2.60
CA VAL A 223 1.36 0.49 1.94
C VAL A 223 0.74 -0.35 0.86
N ALA A 224 1.19 -0.17 -0.37
CA ALA A 224 0.80 -0.95 -1.53
C ALA A 224 1.73 -2.16 -1.69
N ILE A 225 1.14 -3.35 -1.63
CA ILE A 225 1.80 -4.63 -1.90
C ILE A 225 0.91 -5.48 -2.80
N ASP A 226 1.47 -6.01 -3.87
CA ASP A 226 0.75 -6.84 -4.84
C ASP A 226 0.89 -8.34 -4.51
N ALA A 227 -0.20 -9.10 -4.52
CA ALA A 227 -0.18 -10.56 -4.32
C ALA A 227 -0.03 -11.32 -5.65
N ILE A 228 0.36 -12.59 -5.63
CA ILE A 228 0.39 -13.42 -6.84
C ILE A 228 -1.05 -13.63 -7.34
N PRO A 229 -1.39 -13.26 -8.58
CA PRO A 229 -2.72 -13.47 -9.11
C PRO A 229 -2.94 -14.95 -9.49
N ARG A 230 -4.07 -15.51 -9.06
CA ARG A 230 -4.54 -16.86 -9.36
C ARG A 230 -3.46 -17.94 -9.12
N PRO A 231 -2.90 -18.03 -7.91
CA PRO A 231 -1.72 -18.86 -7.66
C PRO A 231 -2.02 -20.37 -7.71
N GLY A 232 -3.28 -20.80 -7.63
CA GLY A 232 -3.65 -22.22 -7.67
C GLY A 232 -2.90 -23.00 -6.58
N ARG A 233 -2.25 -24.12 -6.94
CA ARG A 233 -1.43 -24.89 -5.98
C ARG A 233 -0.06 -24.28 -5.69
N ARG A 234 0.38 -23.28 -6.46
CA ARG A 234 1.70 -22.64 -6.29
C ARG A 234 1.82 -21.90 -4.97
N GLN A 235 0.72 -21.36 -4.43
CA GLN A 235 0.73 -20.65 -3.15
C GLN A 235 1.18 -21.52 -1.96
N TYR A 236 1.13 -22.85 -2.09
CA TYR A 236 1.59 -23.79 -1.06
C TYR A 236 3.01 -24.30 -1.31
N LYS A 237 3.65 -23.89 -2.41
CA LYS A 237 5.02 -24.29 -2.77
C LYS A 237 6.03 -23.31 -2.18
N PRO A 238 7.27 -23.76 -1.89
CA PRO A 238 8.28 -22.90 -1.27
C PRO A 238 8.52 -21.58 -2.01
N ASP A 239 8.51 -21.58 -3.35
CA ASP A 239 8.70 -20.38 -4.17
C ASP A 239 7.52 -19.40 -4.03
N GLY A 240 6.28 -19.91 -4.00
CA GLY A 240 5.08 -19.10 -3.79
C GLY A 240 5.03 -18.50 -2.39
N LEU A 241 5.30 -19.31 -1.36
CA LEU A 241 5.37 -18.86 0.03
C LEU A 241 6.46 -17.81 0.21
N LEU A 242 7.66 -18.05 -0.32
CA LEU A 242 8.80 -17.13 -0.22
C LEU A 242 8.55 -15.80 -0.94
N ARG A 243 7.91 -15.82 -2.10
CA ARG A 243 7.54 -14.59 -2.82
C ARG A 243 6.59 -13.74 -1.98
N GLU A 244 5.51 -14.34 -1.49
CA GLU A 244 4.46 -13.60 -0.76
C GLU A 244 4.95 -13.08 0.59
N VAL A 245 5.71 -13.90 1.33
CA VAL A 245 6.30 -13.49 2.62
C VAL A 245 7.27 -12.33 2.42
N ASN A 246 8.11 -12.36 1.38
CA ASN A 246 9.08 -11.29 1.13
C ASN A 246 8.44 -10.01 0.58
N LYS A 247 7.38 -10.11 -0.24
CA LYS A 247 6.62 -8.96 -0.71
C LYS A 247 5.99 -8.21 0.47
N ALA A 248 5.30 -8.94 1.34
CA ALA A 248 4.71 -8.38 2.56
C ALA A 248 5.79 -7.80 3.49
N PHE A 249 6.91 -8.52 3.69
CA PHE A 249 8.04 -8.02 4.47
C PHE A 249 8.63 -6.73 3.89
N THR A 250 8.76 -6.60 2.56
CA THR A 250 9.22 -5.37 1.90
C THR A 250 8.33 -4.18 2.25
N GLY A 251 7.01 -4.38 2.23
CA GLY A 251 6.06 -3.32 2.58
C GLY A 251 6.11 -2.94 4.06
N TYR A 252 6.11 -3.94 4.94
CA TYR A 252 5.99 -3.73 6.39
C TYR A 252 7.28 -3.28 7.05
N LEU A 253 8.44 -3.61 6.46
CA LEU A 253 9.72 -3.20 6.98
C LEU A 253 9.84 -1.68 6.99
N HIS A 254 10.19 -1.14 8.15
CA HIS A 254 10.63 0.24 8.27
C HIS A 254 12.10 0.32 7.86
N GLN A 255 12.39 0.96 6.73
CA GLN A 255 13.75 1.18 6.27
C GLN A 255 14.14 2.64 6.44
N CYS A 256 14.98 2.95 7.44
CA CYS A 256 15.64 4.26 7.46
C CYS A 256 16.77 4.27 6.44
N LYS A 257 16.46 4.71 5.22
CA LYS A 257 17.41 4.73 4.09
C LYS A 257 18.53 5.78 4.19
N HIS A 258 18.70 6.44 5.33
CA HIS A 258 19.87 7.27 5.59
C HIS A 258 20.93 6.51 6.38
N GLN A 259 21.36 5.35 5.86
CA GLN A 259 22.61 4.71 6.22
C GLN A 259 23.70 5.11 5.21
N ALA A 260 24.15 6.36 5.29
CA ALA A 260 25.45 6.77 4.76
C ALA A 260 26.40 6.93 5.94
N GLY A 261 26.77 5.79 6.55
CA GLY A 261 27.75 5.74 7.61
C GLY A 261 28.30 4.33 7.71
N THR A 262 29.59 4.16 7.44
CA THR A 262 30.30 2.90 7.65
C THR A 262 30.20 2.55 9.14
N LEU A 263 29.54 1.44 9.47
CA LEU A 263 29.57 0.92 10.84
C LEU A 263 30.96 0.33 11.12
N PRO A 264 31.55 0.58 12.31
CA PRO A 264 32.74 -0.15 12.74
C PRO A 264 32.41 -1.64 12.82
N SER A 265 33.36 -2.51 12.47
CA SER A 265 33.24 -3.97 12.45
C SER A 265 32.95 -4.63 13.82
N SER A 266 32.76 -3.83 14.87
CA SER A 266 32.61 -4.27 16.26
C SER A 266 31.37 -3.68 16.97
N ALA A 267 30.39 -3.10 16.26
CA ALA A 267 29.19 -2.55 16.89
C ALA A 267 28.21 -3.66 17.31
N SER A 268 27.73 -3.63 18.55
CA SER A 268 26.70 -4.56 19.04
C SER A 268 25.31 -4.20 18.47
N GLY A 269 24.40 -5.17 18.37
CA GLY A 269 23.05 -4.97 17.82
C GLY A 269 22.25 -3.85 18.50
N SER A 270 22.58 -3.51 19.74
CA SER A 270 21.98 -2.39 20.49
C SER A 270 22.45 -1.02 19.99
N GLN A 271 23.70 -0.90 19.51
CA GLN A 271 24.27 0.36 18.98
C GLN A 271 23.77 0.68 17.55
N VAL A 272 23.37 -0.35 16.80
CA VAL A 272 22.73 -0.21 15.48
C VAL A 272 21.34 0.43 15.59
N VAL A 273 20.63 0.18 16.70
CA VAL A 273 19.28 0.71 16.96
C VAL A 273 19.31 2.18 17.38
N GLU A 274 20.33 2.60 18.13
CA GLU A 274 20.45 3.96 18.68
C GLU A 274 20.93 5.00 17.62
N CYS A 275 21.76 4.58 16.66
CA CYS A 275 22.25 5.46 15.59
C CYS A 275 21.22 5.67 14.45
N SER A 276 20.22 4.78 14.34
CA SER A 276 19.10 4.89 13.40
C SER A 276 18.21 6.12 13.69
N GLU A 277 18.13 6.55 14.95
CA GLU A 277 17.17 7.56 15.43
C GLU A 277 17.47 9.01 15.05
N ARG A 278 18.45 9.33 14.20
CA ARG A 278 18.74 10.73 13.81
C ARG A 278 18.36 11.10 12.38
N LEU A 279 18.13 10.13 11.50
CA LEU A 279 17.84 10.37 10.08
C LEU A 279 16.59 9.65 9.55
N CYS A 280 15.90 8.85 10.37
CA CYS A 280 14.58 8.36 10.02
C CYS A 280 13.61 9.55 9.90
N ILE A 281 12.89 9.65 8.78
CA ILE A 281 11.85 10.67 8.58
C ILE A 281 10.79 10.54 9.69
N ASP A 282 10.55 9.31 10.18
CA ASP A 282 9.45 8.92 11.05
C ASP A 282 9.90 8.18 12.34
N HIS A 283 10.41 8.92 13.34
CA HIS A 283 10.94 8.36 14.60
C HIS A 283 9.90 7.62 15.47
N GLU A 284 8.59 7.82 15.24
CA GLU A 284 7.52 7.17 16.01
C GLU A 284 7.03 5.83 15.41
N GLU A 285 7.60 5.39 14.28
CA GLU A 285 7.14 4.18 13.56
C GLU A 285 7.26 2.87 14.35
N LYS A 286 8.10 2.83 15.40
CA LYS A 286 8.22 1.66 16.30
C LYS A 286 6.91 1.33 17.04
N LYS A 287 5.94 2.26 17.08
CA LYS A 287 4.62 2.06 17.72
C LYS A 287 3.49 1.82 16.72
N ILE A 288 3.76 1.89 15.42
CA ILE A 288 2.73 1.80 14.37
C ILE A 288 2.53 0.33 13.99
N GLY A 289 1.36 -0.22 14.32
CA GLY A 289 0.94 -1.55 13.89
C GLY A 289 0.47 -1.57 12.44
N VAL A 290 0.02 -2.73 11.96
CA VAL A 290 -0.44 -2.91 10.56
C VAL A 290 -1.92 -3.24 10.54
N ALA A 291 -2.69 -2.50 9.76
CA ALA A 291 -4.10 -2.77 9.50
C ALA A 291 -4.26 -3.40 8.12
N THR A 292 -4.70 -4.66 8.08
CA THR A 292 -4.76 -5.46 6.85
C THR A 292 -5.98 -6.38 6.84
N GLY A 293 -6.06 -7.28 5.86
CA GLY A 293 -7.11 -8.27 5.75
C GLY A 293 -6.77 -9.32 4.71
N ASN A 294 -7.78 -9.73 3.93
CA ASN A 294 -7.72 -10.82 2.96
C ASN A 294 -6.92 -10.49 1.68
N TRP A 295 -5.67 -10.03 1.84
CA TRP A 295 -4.74 -9.66 0.78
C TRP A 295 -4.58 -10.79 -0.25
N GLY A 296 -4.87 -10.49 -1.52
CA GLY A 296 -4.76 -11.46 -2.62
C GLY A 296 -5.79 -12.59 -2.62
N CYS A 297 -6.81 -12.58 -1.75
CA CYS A 297 -7.73 -13.71 -1.61
C CYS A 297 -9.04 -13.58 -2.42
N GLY A 298 -9.36 -12.37 -2.90
CA GLY A 298 -10.56 -12.10 -3.69
C GLY A 298 -10.39 -12.54 -5.15
N VAL A 299 -10.39 -11.59 -6.09
CA VAL A 299 -10.21 -11.88 -7.53
C VAL A 299 -8.90 -12.61 -7.83
N PHE A 300 -7.89 -12.46 -6.98
CA PHE A 300 -6.61 -13.16 -7.11
C PHE A 300 -6.65 -14.61 -6.60
N GLY A 301 -7.69 -15.04 -5.88
CA GLY A 301 -7.91 -16.45 -5.54
C GLY A 301 -6.86 -17.09 -4.62
N GLY A 302 -6.16 -16.28 -3.82
CA GLY A 302 -5.31 -16.76 -2.74
C GLY A 302 -6.12 -17.38 -1.60
N ASP A 303 -5.47 -18.29 -0.88
CA ASP A 303 -5.99 -18.95 0.31
C ASP A 303 -5.90 -17.99 1.51
N PRO A 304 -7.04 -17.58 2.10
CA PRO A 304 -7.05 -16.65 3.22
C PRO A 304 -6.40 -17.21 4.48
N GLU A 305 -6.46 -18.52 4.73
CA GLU A 305 -5.85 -19.14 5.92
C GLU A 305 -4.33 -19.09 5.82
N VAL A 306 -3.77 -19.31 4.63
CA VAL A 306 -2.32 -19.16 4.40
C VAL A 306 -1.92 -17.69 4.44
N LYS A 307 -2.68 -16.81 3.78
CA LYS A 307 -2.35 -15.39 3.66
C LYS A 307 -2.33 -14.66 5.01
N ILE A 308 -3.21 -14.99 5.96
CA ILE A 308 -3.12 -14.41 7.31
C ILE A 308 -1.85 -14.86 8.03
N MET A 309 -1.46 -16.14 7.92
CA MET A 309 -0.26 -16.65 8.58
C MET A 309 1.01 -15.99 8.03
N LEU A 310 1.09 -15.81 6.71
CA LEU A 310 2.21 -15.11 6.06
C LEU A 310 2.29 -13.64 6.49
N GLN A 311 1.15 -12.94 6.57
CA GLN A 311 1.12 -11.56 7.04
C GLN A 311 1.50 -11.47 8.52
N TRP A 312 1.02 -12.39 9.37
CA TRP A 312 1.38 -12.39 10.79
C TRP A 312 2.88 -12.60 11.02
N LEU A 313 3.49 -13.56 10.31
CA LEU A 313 4.93 -13.81 10.35
C LEU A 313 5.73 -12.57 9.94
N THR A 314 5.33 -11.93 8.83
CA THR A 314 6.06 -10.79 8.26
C THR A 314 5.92 -9.52 9.07
N ILE A 315 4.74 -9.23 9.60
CA ILE A 315 4.49 -8.09 10.49
C ILE A 315 5.34 -8.25 11.76
N SER A 316 5.35 -9.45 12.34
CA SER A 316 6.18 -9.77 13.51
C SER A 316 7.66 -9.62 13.20
N GLN A 317 8.12 -10.18 12.08
CA GLN A 317 9.52 -10.10 11.64
C GLN A 317 9.97 -8.68 11.32
N SER A 318 9.05 -7.81 10.91
CA SER A 318 9.30 -6.39 10.63
C SER A 318 9.37 -5.52 11.89
N GLY A 319 9.18 -6.11 13.08
CA GLY A 319 9.19 -5.40 14.36
C GLY A 319 7.94 -4.55 14.61
N ARG A 320 6.84 -4.79 13.88
CA ARG A 320 5.58 -4.06 14.06
C ARG A 320 4.85 -4.61 15.31
N PRO A 321 4.29 -3.76 16.18
CA PRO A 321 3.81 -4.18 17.51
C PRO A 321 2.53 -5.02 17.49
N PHE A 322 1.68 -4.85 16.46
CA PHE A 322 0.42 -5.58 16.32
C PHE A 322 -0.06 -5.67 14.87
N MET A 323 -0.94 -6.63 14.62
CA MET A 323 -1.72 -6.76 13.39
C MET A 323 -3.21 -6.60 13.71
N SER A 324 -3.88 -5.64 13.06
CA SER A 324 -5.34 -5.59 12.98
C SER A 324 -5.78 -6.24 11.66
N TYR A 325 -6.52 -7.34 11.74
CA TYR A 325 -6.90 -8.15 10.59
C TYR A 325 -8.41 -8.14 10.38
N TYR A 326 -8.86 -7.57 9.26
CA TYR A 326 -10.26 -7.50 8.85
C TYR A 326 -10.61 -8.68 7.95
N THR A 327 -11.41 -9.61 8.47
CA THR A 327 -11.78 -10.86 7.77
C THR A 327 -12.97 -10.70 6.83
N PHE A 328 -13.74 -9.61 6.97
CA PHE A 328 -15.02 -9.40 6.28
C PHE A 328 -16.00 -10.57 6.44
N GLY A 329 -15.98 -11.23 7.60
CA GLY A 329 -16.88 -12.35 7.93
C GLY A 329 -16.60 -13.63 7.13
N LEU A 330 -15.45 -13.74 6.48
CA LEU A 330 -15.12 -14.88 5.62
C LEU A 330 -15.14 -16.20 6.41
N GLN A 331 -15.95 -17.16 5.94
CA GLN A 331 -16.19 -18.42 6.65
C GLN A 331 -14.91 -19.21 6.93
N ALA A 332 -13.97 -19.24 5.98
CA ALA A 332 -12.69 -19.92 6.14
C ALA A 332 -11.90 -19.40 7.37
N LEU A 333 -12.10 -18.15 7.77
CA LEU A 333 -11.38 -17.53 8.88
C LEU A 333 -12.14 -17.55 10.21
N GLN A 334 -13.27 -18.27 10.32
CA GLN A 334 -14.06 -18.29 11.57
C GLN A 334 -13.28 -18.80 12.78
N LYS A 335 -12.30 -19.68 12.57
CA LYS A 335 -11.48 -20.27 13.64
C LYS A 335 -10.16 -19.53 13.89
N VAL A 336 -9.88 -18.47 13.16
CA VAL A 336 -8.57 -17.79 13.24
C VAL A 336 -8.27 -17.25 14.64
N ASN A 337 -9.31 -16.80 15.35
CA ASN A 337 -9.22 -16.38 16.75
C ASN A 337 -8.74 -17.51 17.70
N GLN A 338 -8.98 -18.78 17.37
CA GLN A 338 -8.51 -19.92 18.18
C GLN A 338 -7.01 -20.16 17.97
N VAL A 339 -6.47 -19.82 16.80
CA VAL A 339 -5.05 -19.94 16.46
C VAL A 339 -4.25 -18.77 17.03
N CYS A 340 -4.84 -17.56 17.04
CA CYS A 340 -4.16 -16.35 17.52
C CYS A 340 -4.22 -16.15 19.05
N LYS A 341 -5.10 -16.86 19.76
CA LYS A 341 -5.17 -16.83 21.23
C LYS A 341 -4.05 -17.67 21.82
N LYS A 342 -3.23 -17.05 22.68
CA LYS A 342 -2.34 -17.77 23.61
C LYS A 342 -3.10 -18.23 24.83
#